data_AF-A0A1I1VSM7-F1
#
_entry.id   AF-A0A1I1VSM7-F1
#
_cell.length_a   1.000
_cell.length_b   1.000
_cell.length_c   1.000
_cell.angle_alpha   90.00
_cell.angle_beta   90.00
_cell.angle_gamma   90.00
#
_symmetry.space_group_name_H-M   'P 1'
#
loop_
_entity.id
_entity.type
_entity.pdbx_description
1 polymer ?
#
loop_
_entity_poly.entity_id
_entity_poly.type
_entity_poly.pdbx_seq_one_letter_code
_entity_poly.pdbx_strand_id
1 'polypeptide(L)'
;MKTLEELTRVQYGDYKGDVAVDTQSGTDFLKFCKEKDVDVDNEFPIGFSFGESTTSGIGRKDEVHFTVYTIDKNVAGSNYDEIEKYIKSNSGSIKLKKYYLSIKYSELTKFITRYKVTCFNSMRDIIREVDIIGDDNM
;
A
#
# COMPACT_ATOMS: atom_id res chain seq x y z
N MET A 1 16.60 9.48 6.11
CA MET A 1 15.25 9.03 6.55
C MET A 1 14.40 8.99 5.30
N LYS A 2 13.60 7.93 5.07
CA LYS A 2 12.78 7.84 3.86
C LYS A 2 11.36 8.30 4.12
N THR A 3 10.76 9.03 3.19
CA THR A 3 9.32 9.36 3.24
C THR A 3 8.50 8.15 2.76
N LEU A 4 7.19 8.13 3.05
CA LEU A 4 6.31 7.09 2.53
C LEU A 4 6.27 7.11 0.98
N GLU A 5 6.41 8.28 0.36
CA GLU A 5 6.46 8.45 -1.09
C GLU A 5 7.65 7.70 -1.71
N GLU A 6 8.81 7.70 -1.05
CA GLU A 6 10.01 6.98 -1.49
C GLU A 6 9.92 5.45 -1.37
N LEU A 7 8.86 4.92 -0.76
CA LEU A 7 8.59 3.48 -0.76
C LEU A 7 8.18 2.99 -2.16
N THR A 8 7.59 3.86 -2.97
CA THR A 8 7.33 3.60 -4.39
C THR A 8 8.56 3.96 -5.21
N ARG A 9 9.25 2.93 -5.75
CA ARG A 9 10.40 3.14 -6.65
C ARG A 9 9.91 3.52 -8.04
N VAL A 10 9.65 4.80 -8.26
CA VAL A 10 9.32 5.37 -9.57
C VAL A 10 10.59 5.81 -10.29
N GLN A 11 10.73 5.45 -11.57
CA GLN A 11 11.84 5.81 -12.45
C GLN A 11 11.56 7.14 -13.18
N TYR A 12 12.59 7.71 -13.81
CA TYR A 12 12.43 8.88 -14.66
C TYR A 12 11.54 8.55 -15.85
N GLY A 13 10.48 9.35 -16.05
CA GLY A 13 9.46 9.12 -17.08
C GLY A 13 8.26 8.30 -16.61
N ASP A 14 8.31 7.70 -15.42
CA ASP A 14 7.16 7.01 -14.85
C ASP A 14 6.04 8.00 -14.52
N TYR A 15 4.81 7.53 -14.72
CA TYR A 15 3.64 8.24 -14.26
C TYR A 15 3.56 8.07 -12.74
N LYS A 16 3.19 9.14 -12.04
CA LYS A 16 2.97 9.13 -10.59
C LYS A 16 1.58 9.64 -10.29
N GLY A 17 1.03 9.22 -9.16
CA GLY A 17 -0.27 9.67 -8.72
C GLY A 17 -0.75 8.88 -7.52
N ASP A 18 -2.06 8.81 -7.40
CA ASP A 18 -2.71 8.37 -6.18
C ASP A 18 -3.43 7.04 -6.41
N VAL A 19 -3.44 6.23 -5.35
CA VAL A 19 -4.14 4.96 -5.32
C VAL A 19 -5.13 5.00 -4.17
N ALA A 20 -6.40 4.74 -4.47
CA ALA A 20 -7.41 4.45 -3.47
C ALA A 20 -7.72 2.96 -3.51
N VAL A 21 -7.74 2.31 -2.34
CA VAL A 21 -8.10 0.90 -2.19
C VAL A 21 -9.22 0.81 -1.17
N ASP A 22 -10.29 0.13 -1.55
CA ASP A 22 -11.32 -0.33 -0.64
C ASP A 22 -11.03 -1.77 -0.23
N THR A 23 -10.90 -2.00 1.07
CA THR A 23 -10.70 -3.34 1.63
C THR A 23 -12.01 -3.85 2.19
N GLN A 24 -12.38 -5.10 1.89
CA GLN A 24 -13.67 -5.70 2.28
C GLN A 24 -14.00 -5.53 3.77
N SER A 25 -12.98 -5.68 4.62
CA SER A 25 -12.97 -5.27 6.02
C SER A 25 -11.52 -5.18 6.52
N GLY A 26 -11.25 -4.39 7.57
CA GLY A 26 -9.92 -4.38 8.20
C GLY A 26 -9.49 -5.76 8.73
N THR A 27 -10.46 -6.62 9.05
CA THR A 27 -10.22 -8.01 9.47
C THR A 27 -9.75 -8.92 8.34
N ASP A 28 -10.13 -8.68 7.09
CA ASP A 28 -9.72 -9.52 5.95
C ASP A 28 -8.26 -9.33 5.60
N PHE A 29 -7.74 -8.10 5.71
CA PHE A 29 -6.32 -7.83 5.53
C PHE A 29 -5.47 -8.48 6.63
N LEU A 30 -5.93 -8.43 7.89
CA LEU A 30 -5.25 -9.12 9.00
C LEU A 30 -5.25 -10.64 8.80
N LYS A 31 -6.38 -11.21 8.36
CA LYS A 31 -6.50 -12.64 8.06
C LYS A 31 -5.55 -13.03 6.92
N PHE A 32 -5.52 -12.25 5.84
CA PHE A 32 -4.59 -12.46 4.72
C PHE A 32 -3.13 -12.42 5.20
N CYS A 33 -2.75 -11.46 6.05
CA CYS A 33 -1.41 -11.38 6.62
C CYS A 33 -1.07 -12.66 7.41
N LYS A 34 -2.00 -13.15 8.24
CA LYS A 34 -1.84 -14.39 9.00
C LYS A 34 -1.70 -15.63 8.09
N GLU A 35 -2.48 -15.71 7.01
CA GLU A 35 -2.37 -16.78 6.00
C GLU A 35 -1.04 -16.77 5.24
N LYS A 36 -0.32 -15.65 5.25
CA LYS A 36 0.97 -15.44 4.58
C LYS A 36 2.14 -15.36 5.55
N ASP A 37 1.99 -15.94 6.74
CA ASP A 37 3.03 -16.05 7.78
C ASP A 37 3.61 -14.70 8.23
N VAL A 38 2.83 -13.61 8.14
CA VAL A 38 3.16 -12.35 8.81
C VAL A 38 2.86 -12.52 10.30
N ASP A 39 3.79 -12.14 11.16
CA ASP A 39 3.66 -12.21 12.63
C ASP A 39 2.66 -11.17 13.16
N VAL A 40 1.39 -11.35 12.84
CA VAL A 40 0.31 -10.44 13.27
C VAL A 40 0.04 -10.50 14.77
N ASP A 41 0.69 -11.39 15.51
CA ASP A 41 0.55 -11.47 16.97
C ASP A 41 1.41 -10.38 17.61
N ASN A 42 2.67 -10.24 17.21
CA ASN A 42 3.59 -9.20 17.71
C ASN A 42 3.62 -7.92 16.86
N GLU A 43 3.17 -7.98 15.61
CA GLU A 43 3.28 -6.89 14.65
C GLU A 43 1.89 -6.45 14.19
N PHE A 44 1.68 -5.14 14.05
CA PHE A 44 0.45 -4.57 13.54
C PHE A 44 0.64 -4.15 12.07
N PRO A 45 -0.08 -4.76 11.10
CA PRO A 45 -0.05 -4.34 9.71
C PRO A 45 -0.69 -2.95 9.54
N ILE A 46 0.09 -1.99 9.02
CA ILE A 46 -0.38 -0.61 8.81
C ILE A 46 -0.53 -0.23 7.33
N GLY A 47 -0.05 -1.08 6.42
CA GLY A 47 -0.14 -0.82 4.99
C GLY A 47 0.50 -1.92 4.16
N PHE A 48 0.34 -1.80 2.85
CA PHE A 48 0.93 -2.72 1.89
C PHE A 48 1.29 -2.00 0.58
N SER A 49 2.15 -2.64 -0.21
CA SER A 49 2.38 -2.27 -1.60
C SER A 49 2.42 -3.52 -2.45
N PHE A 50 1.96 -3.44 -3.69
CA PHE A 50 2.06 -4.54 -4.64
C PHE A 50 2.52 -4.05 -6.01
N GLY A 51 3.17 -4.93 -6.76
CA GLY A 51 3.62 -4.60 -8.10
C GLY A 51 4.16 -5.81 -8.84
N GLU A 52 4.19 -5.70 -10.16
CA GLU A 52 4.82 -6.68 -11.04
C GLU A 52 5.79 -5.94 -11.97
N SER A 53 6.93 -6.57 -12.26
CA SER A 53 7.84 -6.11 -13.30
C SER A 53 8.13 -7.26 -14.25
N THR A 54 7.77 -7.09 -15.52
CA THR A 54 7.95 -8.09 -16.56
C THR A 54 8.01 -7.46 -17.95
N THR A 55 8.73 -8.11 -18.87
CA THR A 55 8.79 -7.75 -20.29
C THR A 55 7.70 -8.43 -21.12
N SER A 56 7.03 -9.44 -20.56
CA SER A 56 6.00 -10.23 -21.26
C SER A 56 4.60 -9.64 -21.19
N GLY A 57 4.41 -8.53 -20.45
CA GLY A 57 3.12 -7.94 -20.12
C GLY A 57 2.61 -8.35 -18.73
N ILE A 58 2.02 -7.39 -18.02
CA ILE A 58 1.47 -7.53 -16.65
C ILE A 58 0.36 -8.61 -16.62
N GLY A 59 0.29 -9.35 -15.51
CA GLY A 59 -0.68 -10.41 -15.25
C GLY A 59 -0.31 -11.76 -15.85
N ARG A 60 0.65 -11.83 -16.79
CA ARG A 60 0.99 -13.09 -17.47
C ARG A 60 1.69 -14.11 -16.59
N LYS A 61 2.37 -13.66 -15.54
CA LYS A 61 3.02 -14.55 -14.57
C LYS A 61 2.04 -15.12 -13.53
N ASP A 62 0.79 -14.64 -13.51
CA ASP A 62 -0.20 -14.92 -12.46
C ASP A 62 0.33 -14.72 -11.03
N GLU A 63 1.33 -13.85 -10.88
CA GLU A 63 2.00 -13.56 -9.63
C GLU A 63 2.26 -12.06 -9.50
N VAL A 64 2.15 -11.56 -8.28
CA VAL A 64 2.43 -10.17 -7.92
C VAL A 64 3.33 -10.16 -6.70
N HIS A 65 4.34 -9.28 -6.74
CA HIS A 65 5.14 -9.00 -5.55
C HIS A 65 4.31 -8.17 -4.60
N PHE A 66 4.18 -8.65 -3.37
CA PHE A 66 3.41 -8.00 -2.32
C PHE A 66 4.33 -7.71 -1.14
N THR A 67 4.21 -6.52 -0.55
CA THR A 67 4.95 -6.13 0.64
C THR A 67 3.98 -5.66 1.69
N VAL A 68 4.03 -6.26 2.88
CA VAL A 68 3.30 -5.79 4.07
C VAL A 68 4.24 -4.94 4.91
N TYR A 69 3.76 -3.80 5.37
CA TYR A 69 4.45 -2.92 6.30
C TYR A 69 3.81 -3.05 7.67
N THR A 70 4.61 -3.36 8.68
CA THR A 70 4.14 -3.54 10.05
C THR A 70 4.88 -2.65 11.03
N ILE A 71 4.26 -2.43 12.19
CA ILE A 71 4.86 -1.78 13.35
C ILE A 71 4.83 -2.73 14.55
N ASP A 72 5.89 -2.71 15.37
CA ASP A 72 5.99 -3.54 16.58
C ASP A 72 4.97 -3.09 17.62
N LYS A 73 4.07 -4.01 18.01
CA LYS A 73 3.00 -3.71 18.97
C LYS A 73 3.52 -3.41 20.36
N ASN A 74 4.66 -3.98 20.76
CA ASN A 74 5.27 -3.74 22.06
C ASN A 74 5.84 -2.31 22.16
N VAL A 75 6.10 -1.68 21.01
CA VAL A 75 6.64 -0.32 20.92
C VAL A 75 5.53 0.72 20.69
N ALA A 76 4.61 0.43 19.76
CA ALA A 76 3.62 1.40 19.29
C ALA A 76 2.20 1.17 19.82
N GLY A 77 1.94 0.04 20.47
CA GLY A 77 0.60 -0.38 20.89
C GLY A 77 -0.05 -1.40 19.94
N SER A 78 -1.17 -1.95 20.39
CA SER A 78 -1.81 -3.13 19.82
C SER A 78 -3.06 -2.84 18.99
N ASN A 79 -3.52 -1.58 18.98
CA ASN A 79 -4.71 -1.13 18.28
C ASN A 79 -4.49 0.23 17.59
N TYR A 80 -5.44 0.63 16.75
CA TYR A 80 -5.36 1.85 15.96
C TYR A 80 -5.15 3.11 16.80
N ASP A 81 -5.89 3.27 17.90
CA ASP A 81 -5.82 4.48 18.74
C ASP A 81 -4.45 4.62 19.41
N GLU A 82 -3.90 3.51 19.93
CA GLU A 82 -2.56 3.49 20.53
C GLU A 82 -1.48 3.81 19.50
N ILE A 83 -1.56 3.19 18.32
CA ILE A 83 -0.60 3.39 17.24
C ILE A 83 -0.67 4.82 16.70
N GLU A 84 -1.87 5.37 16.51
CA GLU A 84 -2.05 6.75 16.07
C GLU A 84 -1.45 7.73 17.09
N LYS A 85 -1.71 7.50 18.38
CA LYS A 85 -1.12 8.29 19.47
C LYS A 85 0.41 8.17 19.46
N TYR A 86 0.96 6.97 19.31
CA TYR A 86 2.41 6.76 19.19
C TYR A 86 3.00 7.56 18.01
N ILE A 87 2.39 7.48 16.83
CA ILE A 87 2.85 8.23 15.64
C ILE A 87 2.85 9.74 15.91
N LYS A 88 1.76 10.27 16.47
CA LYS A 88 1.63 11.70 16.81
C LYS A 88 2.68 12.12 17.83
N SER A 89 2.90 11.32 18.88
CA SER A 89 3.91 11.59 19.91
C SER A 89 5.35 11.54 19.39
N ASN A 90 5.62 10.81 18.30
CA ASN A 90 6.94 10.74 17.65
C ASN A 90 7.06 11.66 16.43
N SER A 91 6.25 12.72 16.34
CA SER A 91 6.28 13.69 15.24
C SER A 91 6.16 13.04 13.85
N GLY A 92 5.40 11.95 13.73
CA GLY A 92 5.23 11.20 12.49
C GLY A 92 6.38 10.26 12.14
N SER A 93 7.44 10.20 12.94
CA SER A 93 8.58 9.29 12.72
C SER A 93 8.28 7.90 13.29
N ILE A 94 8.33 6.88 12.43
CA ILE A 94 8.10 5.49 12.81
C ILE A 94 9.13 4.55 12.18
N LYS A 95 9.32 3.40 12.82
CA LYS A 95 10.08 2.27 12.27
C LYS A 95 9.12 1.22 11.76
N LEU A 96 9.29 0.84 10.49
CA LEU A 96 8.46 -0.18 9.85
C LEU A 96 9.30 -1.41 9.55
N LYS A 97 8.73 -2.58 9.80
CA LYS A 97 9.23 -3.86 9.31
C LYS A 97 8.51 -4.21 8.01
N LYS A 98 9.24 -4.86 7.10
CA LYS A 98 8.73 -5.26 5.79
C LYS A 98 8.67 -6.78 5.70
N TYR A 99 7.54 -7.29 5.24
CA TYR A 99 7.39 -8.69 4.85
C TYR A 99 7.24 -8.76 3.33
N TYR A 100 8.12 -9.48 2.67
CA TYR A 100 8.09 -9.67 1.22
C TYR A 100 7.39 -10.98 0.90
N LEU A 101 6.38 -10.93 0.05
CA LEU A 101 5.54 -12.05 -0.33
C LEU A 101 5.46 -12.11 -1.88
N SER A 102 5.43 -13.32 -2.42
CA SER A 102 4.91 -13.56 -3.77
C SER A 102 3.53 -14.19 -3.63
N ILE A 103 2.52 -13.59 -4.25
CA ILE A 103 1.13 -14.07 -4.16
C ILE A 103 0.53 -14.11 -5.56
N LYS A 104 -0.53 -14.90 -5.75
CA LYS A 104 -1.25 -14.88 -7.02
C LYS A 104 -2.16 -13.66 -7.13
N TYR A 105 -2.48 -13.24 -8.35
CA TYR A 105 -3.45 -12.17 -8.58
C TYR A 105 -4.82 -12.48 -7.96
N SER A 106 -5.24 -13.74 -8.01
CA SER A 106 -6.49 -14.21 -7.37
C SER A 106 -6.49 -14.08 -5.84
N GLU A 107 -5.34 -13.84 -5.20
CA GLU A 107 -5.27 -13.64 -3.76
C GLU A 107 -5.40 -12.18 -3.35
N LEU A 108 -5.09 -11.23 -4.25
CA LEU A 108 -5.37 -9.81 -4.01
C LEU A 108 -6.86 -9.55 -3.82
N THR A 109 -7.69 -10.24 -4.62
CA THR A 109 -9.15 -10.10 -4.58
C THR A 109 -9.78 -10.61 -3.30
N LYS A 110 -9.04 -11.33 -2.44
CA LYS A 110 -9.53 -11.82 -1.15
C LYS A 110 -9.72 -10.71 -0.12
N PHE A 111 -8.99 -9.60 -0.24
CA PHE A 111 -9.06 -8.48 0.71
C PHE A 111 -9.23 -7.12 0.04
N ILE A 112 -8.94 -6.98 -1.26
CA ILE A 112 -9.21 -5.79 -2.07
C ILE A 112 -10.52 -6.00 -2.84
N THR A 113 -11.54 -5.19 -2.55
CA THR A 113 -12.82 -5.23 -3.26
C THR A 113 -12.85 -4.26 -4.43
N ARG A 114 -12.26 -3.07 -4.26
CA ARG A 114 -12.18 -2.03 -5.28
C ARG A 114 -10.85 -1.31 -5.18
N TYR A 115 -10.32 -0.90 -6.32
CA TYR A 115 -9.19 0.02 -6.35
C TYR A 115 -9.35 1.03 -7.49
N LYS A 116 -8.88 2.26 -7.27
CA LYS A 116 -8.79 3.32 -8.29
C LYS A 116 -7.34 3.79 -8.34
N VAL A 117 -6.75 3.79 -9.53
CA VAL A 117 -5.40 4.27 -9.79
C VAL A 117 -5.51 5.42 -10.76
N THR A 118 -5.09 6.60 -10.34
CA THR A 118 -5.03 7.79 -11.19
C THR A 118 -3.58 8.24 -11.25
N CYS A 119 -2.99 8.23 -12.44
CA CYS A 119 -1.59 8.62 -12.62
C CYS A 119 -1.44 9.66 -13.73
N PHE A 120 -0.49 10.57 -13.54
CA PHE A 120 -0.12 11.59 -14.50
C PHE A 120 1.39 11.49 -14.76
N ASN A 121 1.84 11.95 -15.92
CA ASN A 121 3.27 12.03 -16.20
C ASN A 121 3.94 13.12 -15.35
N SER A 122 5.23 13.37 -15.60
CA SER A 122 6.03 14.35 -14.86
C SER A 122 5.48 15.77 -14.85
N MET A 123 4.54 16.13 -15.74
CA MET A 123 3.90 17.45 -15.72
C MET A 123 3.03 17.68 -14.47
N ARG A 124 2.63 16.64 -13.76
CA ARG A 124 1.89 16.79 -12.49
C ARG A 124 2.60 17.67 -11.47
N ASP A 125 3.93 17.65 -11.46
CA ASP A 125 4.74 18.34 -10.45
C ASP A 125 4.71 19.87 -10.65
N ILE A 126 4.26 20.35 -11.82
CA ILE A 126 4.10 21.78 -12.14
C ILE A 126 2.63 22.24 -12.17
N ILE A 127 1.68 21.30 -12.22
CA ILE A 127 0.25 21.60 -12.23
C ILE A 127 -0.16 22.01 -10.81
N ARG A 128 -0.81 23.18 -10.69
CA ARG A 128 -1.27 23.74 -9.40
C ARG A 128 -2.78 23.66 -9.21
N GLU A 129 -3.52 23.72 -10.31
CA GLU A 129 -4.97 23.72 -10.34
C GLU A 129 -5.41 22.99 -11.61
N VAL A 130 -6.49 22.23 -11.51
CA VAL A 130 -7.05 21.43 -12.60
C VAL A 130 -8.55 21.64 -12.63
N ASP A 131 -9.08 22.00 -13.78
CA ASP A 131 -10.50 21.92 -14.09
C ASP A 131 -10.73 20.69 -14.97
N ILE A 132 -11.57 19.76 -14.52
CA ILE A 132 -11.82 18.47 -15.20
C ILE A 132 -13.14 18.58 -15.95
N ILE A 133 -13.08 18.47 -17.27
CA ILE A 133 -14.27 18.50 -18.14
C ILE A 133 -14.63 17.06 -18.56
N GLY A 134 -15.76 16.55 -18.07
CA GLY A 134 -16.27 15.20 -18.36
C GLY A 134 -16.81 14.51 -17.09
N ASP A 135 -17.93 13.82 -17.20
CA ASP A 135 -18.71 13.30 -16.05
C ASP A 135 -18.08 12.05 -15.41
N ASP A 136 -18.09 12.01 -14.08
CA ASP A 136 -17.70 10.90 -13.21
C ASP A 136 -18.78 9.80 -13.27
N ASN A 137 -18.82 9.01 -14.35
CA ASN A 137 -19.57 7.76 -14.36
C ASN A 137 -18.59 6.58 -14.24
N MET A 138 -18.27 6.22 -13.00
CA MET A 138 -17.74 4.91 -12.62
C MET A 138 -18.73 4.18 -11.71
#